data_AF-A0A2M7EBK0-F1
#
_entry.id   AF-A0A2M7EBK0-F1
#
_cell.length_a   1.000
_cell.length_b   1.000
_cell.length_c   1.000
_cell.angle_alpha   90.00
_cell.angle_beta   90.00
_cell.angle_gamma   90.00
#
_symmetry.space_group_name_H-M   'P 1'
#
loop_
_entity.id
_entity.type
_entity.pdbx_description
1 polymer ?
#
loop_
_entity_poly.entity_id
_entity_poly.type
_entity_poly.pdbx_seq_one_letter_code
_entity_poly.pdbx_strand_id
1 'polypeptide(L)'
;MRKFFFFIILLLFLGIFLWQGIFLPKDSSVVEKKLFLIEKGQSLFQIAENLEKESLIKNRFFFDFYVLIRGAQNKLQAGEYSLSPSMNITEIAKKIISGEVAKIVVTIPEGFTVKQIEERLGLKLPGENLEGFLFLDIYQFPPRVSGAEVV
;
A
#
# COMPACT_ATOMS: atom_id res chain seq x y z
N MET A 1 47.71 1.68 -10.11
CA MET A 1 46.74 2.30 -11.05
C MET A 1 45.70 1.31 -11.59
N ARG A 2 46.07 0.16 -12.21
CA ARG A 2 45.09 -0.84 -12.70
C ARG A 2 44.07 -1.33 -11.65
N LYS A 3 44.50 -1.67 -10.43
CA LYS A 3 43.60 -2.14 -9.35
C LYS A 3 42.55 -1.10 -8.92
N PHE A 4 42.91 0.19 -8.93
CA PHE A 4 42.00 1.28 -8.61
C PHE A 4 40.93 1.48 -9.70
N PHE A 5 41.33 1.35 -10.97
CA PHE A 5 40.41 1.39 -12.09
C PHE A 5 39.38 0.24 -12.05
N PHE A 6 39.82 -0.99 -11.74
CA PHE A 6 38.90 -2.12 -11.53
C PHE A 6 37.92 -1.89 -10.39
N PHE A 7 38.36 -1.28 -9.29
CA PHE A 7 37.50 -0.96 -8.15
C PHE A 7 36.40 0.06 -8.52
N ILE A 8 36.74 1.09 -9.30
CA ILE A 8 35.75 2.07 -9.80
C ILE A 8 34.72 1.40 -10.71
N ILE A 9 35.15 0.53 -11.61
CA ILE A 9 34.24 -0.21 -12.49
C ILE A 9 33.29 -1.07 -11.67
N LEU A 10 33.81 -1.79 -10.66
CA LEU A 10 32.98 -2.62 -9.79
C LEU A 10 31.92 -1.79 -9.05
N LEU A 11 32.28 -0.61 -8.54
CA LEU A 11 31.35 0.31 -7.90
C LEU A 11 30.28 0.84 -8.87
N LEU A 12 30.65 1.15 -10.12
CA LEU A 12 29.69 1.56 -11.15
C LEU A 12 28.71 0.44 -11.48
N PHE A 13 29.19 -0.78 -11.67
CA PHE A 13 28.33 -1.95 -11.90
C PHE A 13 27.38 -2.20 -10.73
N LEU A 14 27.87 -2.11 -9.50
CA LEU A 14 27.04 -2.25 -8.31
C LEU A 14 25.98 -1.14 -8.23
N GLY A 15 26.36 0.10 -8.53
CA GLY A 15 25.44 1.25 -8.58
C GLY A 15 24.34 1.06 -9.61
N ILE A 16 24.68 0.62 -10.83
CA ILE A 16 23.71 0.34 -11.89
C ILE A 16 22.79 -0.82 -11.48
N PHE A 17 23.33 -1.87 -10.88
CA PHE A 17 22.54 -3.01 -10.40
C PHE A 17 21.51 -2.61 -9.34
N LEU A 18 21.92 -1.82 -8.34
CA LEU A 18 21.02 -1.29 -7.32
C LEU A 18 19.96 -0.35 -7.91
N TRP A 19 20.39 0.54 -8.82
CA TRP A 19 19.48 1.46 -9.51
C TRP A 19 18.41 0.69 -10.31
N GLN A 20 18.81 -0.34 -11.06
CA GLN A 20 17.86 -1.16 -11.81
C GLN A 20 16.89 -1.90 -10.89
N GLY A 21 17.38 -2.46 -9.77
CA GLY A 21 16.52 -3.17 -8.82
C GLY A 21 15.47 -2.29 -8.13
N ILE A 22 15.79 -1.01 -7.92
CA ILE A 22 14.91 -0.06 -7.20
C ILE A 22 13.93 0.65 -8.15
N PHE A 23 14.39 1.07 -9.33
CA PHE A 23 13.62 1.94 -10.21
C PHE A 23 12.86 1.21 -11.31
N LEU A 24 13.24 -0.02 -11.67
CA LEU A 24 12.46 -0.81 -12.63
C LEU A 24 11.37 -1.61 -11.92
N PRO A 25 10.10 -1.47 -12.33
CA PRO A 25 9.00 -2.22 -11.74
C PRO A 25 9.15 -3.72 -11.96
N LYS A 26 8.46 -4.52 -11.14
CA LYS A 26 8.46 -6.00 -11.26
C LYS A 26 7.96 -6.43 -12.62
N ASP A 27 6.78 -5.93 -12.98
CA ASP A 27 6.10 -6.27 -14.21
C ASP A 27 5.32 -5.04 -14.69
N SER A 28 5.80 -4.39 -15.73
CA SER A 28 5.16 -3.21 -16.32
C SER A 28 3.88 -3.53 -17.09
N SER A 29 3.63 -4.79 -17.42
CA SER A 29 2.43 -5.21 -18.16
C SER A 29 1.22 -5.42 -17.24
N VAL A 30 1.46 -5.71 -15.96
CA VAL A 30 0.41 -5.92 -14.96
C VAL A 30 0.07 -4.60 -14.28
N VAL A 31 -0.96 -3.94 -14.80
CA VAL A 31 -1.49 -2.66 -14.26
C VAL A 31 -2.53 -2.90 -13.16
N GLU A 32 -3.02 -4.12 -13.03
CA GLU A 32 -4.00 -4.48 -12.01
C GLU A 32 -3.45 -4.18 -10.61
N LYS A 33 -4.28 -3.51 -9.80
CA LYS A 33 -3.96 -3.17 -8.42
C LYS A 33 -4.50 -4.24 -7.49
N LYS A 34 -3.67 -4.62 -6.52
CA LYS A 34 -4.01 -5.55 -5.43
C LYS A 34 -4.01 -4.79 -4.11
N LEU A 35 -4.88 -5.21 -3.20
CA LEU A 35 -4.90 -4.70 -1.84
C LEU A 35 -3.82 -5.44 -1.03
N PHE A 36 -2.91 -4.68 -0.45
CA PHE A 36 -1.81 -5.16 0.38
C PHE A 36 -1.98 -4.64 1.81
N LEU A 37 -2.12 -5.53 2.79
CA LEU A 37 -2.29 -5.15 4.18
C LEU A 37 -0.95 -5.12 4.91
N ILE A 38 -0.65 -4.00 5.55
CA ILE A 38 0.42 -3.87 6.54
C ILE A 38 -0.23 -3.81 7.92
N GLU A 39 0.03 -4.83 8.73
CA GLU A 39 -0.49 -4.89 10.10
C GLU A 39 0.31 -4.00 11.04
N LYS A 40 -0.35 -3.52 12.10
CA LYS A 40 0.31 -2.71 13.12
C LYS A 40 1.41 -3.51 13.81
N GLY A 41 2.62 -2.93 13.84
CA GLY A 41 3.78 -3.53 14.49
C GLY A 41 4.62 -4.43 13.58
N GLN A 42 4.26 -4.60 12.30
CA GLN A 42 5.15 -5.26 11.34
C GLN A 42 6.44 -4.47 11.15
N SER A 43 7.56 -5.18 11.14
CA SER A 43 8.89 -4.63 10.85
C SER A 43 9.09 -4.40 9.36
N LEU A 44 10.06 -3.53 9.01
CA LEU A 44 10.50 -3.31 7.62
C LEU A 44 10.74 -4.63 6.87
N PHE A 45 11.49 -5.56 7.47
CA PHE A 45 11.85 -6.82 6.83
C PHE A 45 10.64 -7.73 6.58
N GLN A 46 9.66 -7.74 7.50
CA GLN A 46 8.42 -8.49 7.31
C GLN A 46 7.58 -7.88 6.18
N ILE A 47 7.49 -6.54 6.11
CA ILE A 47 6.78 -5.83 5.04
C ILE A 47 7.44 -6.15 3.69
N ALA A 48 8.77 -6.07 3.60
CA ALA A 48 9.52 -6.35 2.39
C ALA A 48 9.36 -7.81 1.92
N GLU A 49 9.42 -8.76 2.86
CA GLU A 49 9.18 -10.18 2.58
C GLU A 49 7.76 -10.43 2.06
N ASN A 50 6.76 -9.81 2.67
CA ASN A 50 5.36 -9.94 2.24
C ASN A 50 5.13 -9.31 0.86
N LEU A 51 5.72 -8.13 0.58
CA LEU A 51 5.67 -7.51 -0.75
C LEU A 51 6.27 -8.40 -1.84
N GLU A 52 7.35 -9.11 -1.54
CA GLU A 52 7.99 -10.04 -2.46
C GLU A 52 7.12 -11.29 -2.67
N LYS A 53 6.58 -11.88 -1.59
CA LYS A 53 5.67 -13.03 -1.63
C LYS A 53 4.41 -12.76 -2.45
N GLU A 54 3.81 -11.58 -2.30
CA GLU A 54 2.65 -11.16 -3.08
C GLU A 54 2.98 -10.73 -4.51
N SER A 55 4.26 -10.82 -4.88
CA SER A 55 4.74 -10.42 -6.19
C SER A 55 4.51 -8.96 -6.56
N LEU A 56 4.56 -8.07 -5.57
CA LEU A 56 4.50 -6.62 -5.77
C LEU A 56 5.90 -6.04 -6.03
N ILE A 57 6.95 -6.68 -5.52
CA ILE A 57 8.34 -6.33 -5.80
C ILE A 57 9.14 -7.53 -6.33
N LYS A 58 10.28 -7.24 -6.98
CA LYS A 58 11.19 -8.28 -7.50
C LYS A 58 11.97 -8.98 -6.39
N ASN A 59 12.47 -8.20 -5.44
CA ASN A 59 13.33 -8.69 -4.38
C ASN A 59 13.25 -7.77 -3.16
N ARG A 60 13.07 -8.36 -1.97
CA ARG A 60 12.99 -7.63 -0.70
C ARG A 60 14.24 -6.80 -0.38
N PHE A 61 15.43 -7.25 -0.78
CA PHE A 61 16.70 -6.58 -0.47
C PHE A 61 16.74 -5.15 -1.02
N PHE A 62 16.19 -4.92 -2.22
CA PHE A 62 16.14 -3.57 -2.79
C PHE A 62 15.17 -2.66 -2.02
N PHE A 63 14.07 -3.20 -1.50
CA PHE A 63 13.12 -2.45 -0.69
C PHE A 63 13.72 -2.09 0.67
N ASP A 64 14.33 -3.08 1.35
CA ASP A 64 15.04 -2.89 2.61
C ASP A 64 16.13 -1.82 2.46
N PHE A 65 17.00 -1.97 1.47
CA PHE A 65 18.09 -1.04 1.19
C PHE A 65 17.58 0.38 0.92
N TYR A 66 16.53 0.51 0.11
CA TYR A 66 15.93 1.80 -0.19
C TYR A 66 15.38 2.47 1.06
N VAL A 67 14.58 1.77 1.87
CA VAL A 67 13.99 2.34 3.09
C VAL A 67 15.06 2.70 4.13
N LEU A 68 16.09 1.87 4.29
CA LEU A 68 17.20 2.10 5.21
C LEU A 68 18.03 3.34 4.84
N ILE A 69 18.39 3.49 3.56
CA ILE A 69 19.12 4.68 3.09
C ILE A 69 18.30 5.96 3.27
N ARG A 70 16.97 5.86 3.14
CA ARG A 70 16.06 6.99 3.37
C ARG A 70 15.82 7.27 4.85
N GLY A 71 16.32 6.44 5.76
CA GLY A 71 16.07 6.56 7.20
C GLY A 71 14.57 6.51 7.54
N ALA A 72 13.79 5.76 6.74
CA ALA A 72 12.33 5.76 6.79
C ALA A 72 11.74 4.50 7.43
N GLN A 73 12.57 3.65 8.04
CA GLN A 73 12.14 2.38 8.66
C GLN A 73 11.06 2.58 9.73
N ASN A 74 11.11 3.68 10.49
CA ASN A 74 10.12 4.00 11.52
C ASN A 74 8.95 4.83 11.00
N LYS A 75 8.89 5.10 9.69
CA LYS A 75 7.85 5.92 9.06
C LYS A 75 6.84 5.09 8.26
N LEU A 76 7.05 3.77 8.14
CA LEU A 76 6.14 2.87 7.46
C LEU A 76 4.82 2.81 8.24
N GLN A 77 3.72 3.23 7.60
CA GLN A 77 2.42 3.26 8.24
C GLN A 77 1.68 1.93 8.04
N ALA A 78 1.02 1.46 9.08
CA ALA A 78 0.07 0.35 8.98
C ALA A 78 -1.17 0.78 8.19
N GLY A 79 -1.78 -0.16 7.48
CA GLY A 79 -2.95 0.10 6.65
C GLY A 79 -3.03 -0.79 5.42
N GLU A 80 -4.12 -0.66 4.69
CA GLU A 80 -4.36 -1.40 3.46
C GLU A 80 -4.06 -0.52 2.25
N TYR A 81 -3.15 -0.94 1.39
CA TYR A 81 -2.64 -0.16 0.27
C TYR A 81 -3.06 -0.77 -1.06
N SER A 82 -3.43 0.07 -2.02
CA SER A 82 -3.67 -0.35 -3.40
C SER A 82 -2.38 -0.25 -4.21
N LEU A 83 -1.70 -1.39 -4.38
CA LEU A 83 -0.38 -1.52 -5.00
C LEU A 83 -0.45 -2.35 -6.28
N SER A 84 0.52 -2.19 -7.18
CA SER A 84 0.58 -2.95 -8.43
C SER A 84 2.01 -3.39 -8.73
N PRO A 85 2.25 -4.57 -9.36
CA PRO A 85 3.58 -4.99 -9.80
C PRO A 85 4.23 -4.05 -10.82
N SER A 86 3.43 -3.21 -11.48
CA SER A 86 3.88 -2.12 -12.36
C SER A 86 4.46 -0.92 -11.63
N MET A 87 4.29 -0.83 -10.31
CA MET A 87 4.94 0.18 -9.48
C MET A 87 6.38 -0.24 -9.16
N ASN A 88 7.28 0.74 -9.13
CA ASN A 88 8.63 0.53 -8.64
C ASN A 88 8.72 0.66 -7.11
N ILE A 89 9.86 0.29 -6.53
CA ILE A 89 10.06 0.28 -5.07
C ILE A 89 9.91 1.67 -4.48
N THR A 90 10.34 2.71 -5.21
CA THR A 90 10.25 4.09 -4.71
C THR A 90 8.80 4.55 -4.58
N GLU A 91 7.93 4.16 -5.51
CA GLU A 91 6.50 4.48 -5.51
C GLU A 91 5.78 3.74 -4.38
N ILE A 92 6.03 2.43 -4.26
CA ILE A 92 5.45 1.60 -3.19
C ILE A 92 5.86 2.13 -1.82
N ALA A 93 7.17 2.35 -1.61
CA ALA A 93 7.68 2.87 -0.35
C ALA A 93 7.13 4.26 -0.05
N LYS A 94 7.02 5.15 -1.05
CA LYS A 94 6.44 6.49 -0.85
C LYS A 94 5.00 6.40 -0.37
N LYS A 95 4.16 5.56 -0.99
CA LYS A 95 2.77 5.34 -0.57
C LYS A 95 2.68 4.89 0.89
N ILE A 96 3.47 3.86 1.25
CA ILE A 96 3.50 3.30 2.61
C ILE A 96 4.00 4.32 3.64
N ILE A 97 5.03 5.10 3.30
CA ILE A 97 5.58 6.14 4.18
C ILE A 97 4.57 7.30 4.37
N SER A 98 3.87 7.68 3.30
CA SER A 98 2.87 8.75 3.36
C SER A 98 1.54 8.34 3.99
N GLY A 99 1.32 7.03 4.20
CA GLY A 99 0.04 6.51 4.67
C GLY A 99 -1.09 6.68 3.65
N GLU A 100 -0.78 6.67 2.35
CA GLU A 100 -1.79 6.74 1.27
C GLU A 100 -2.51 5.39 1.14
N VAL A 101 -3.32 5.07 2.15
CA VAL A 101 -4.13 3.86 2.22
C VAL A 101 -5.23 3.89 1.16
N ALA A 102 -5.62 2.71 0.69
CA ALA A 102 -6.76 2.53 -0.19
C ALA A 102 -8.03 3.07 0.48
N LYS A 103 -8.93 3.63 -0.32
CA LYS A 103 -10.22 4.14 0.13
C LYS A 103 -11.31 3.71 -0.84
N ILE A 104 -12.45 3.32 -0.31
CA ILE A 104 -13.68 3.11 -1.05
C ILE A 104 -14.56 4.33 -0.83
N VAL A 105 -15.09 4.86 -1.92
CA VAL A 105 -16.03 5.98 -1.89
C VAL A 105 -17.44 5.41 -1.90
N VAL A 106 -18.24 5.77 -0.89
CA VAL A 106 -19.64 5.34 -0.80
C VAL A 106 -20.52 6.58 -0.75
N THR A 107 -21.39 6.69 -1.74
CA THR A 107 -22.41 7.73 -1.80
C THR A 107 -23.70 7.21 -1.22
N ILE A 108 -24.24 7.92 -0.23
CA ILE A 108 -25.55 7.68 0.39
C ILE A 108 -26.48 8.81 -0.05
N PRO A 109 -27.29 8.63 -1.11
CA PRO A 109 -28.20 9.67 -1.56
C PRO A 109 -29.48 9.68 -0.71
N GLU A 110 -30.26 10.75 -0.84
CA GLU A 110 -31.52 10.90 -0.11
C GLU A 110 -32.52 9.79 -0.45
N GLY A 111 -33.29 9.37 0.56
CA GLY A 111 -34.31 8.31 0.42
C GLY A 111 -33.76 6.89 0.48
N PHE A 112 -32.46 6.70 0.76
CA PHE A 112 -31.91 5.38 1.03
C PHE A 112 -32.33 4.88 2.41
N THR A 113 -32.84 3.66 2.44
CA THR A 113 -33.10 2.94 3.68
C THR A 113 -31.81 2.37 4.27
N VAL A 114 -31.75 2.16 5.59
CA VAL A 114 -30.59 1.53 6.26
C VAL A 114 -30.20 0.22 5.58
N LYS A 115 -31.19 -0.61 5.19
CA LYS A 115 -30.94 -1.89 4.51
C LYS A 115 -30.24 -1.72 3.16
N GLN A 116 -30.58 -0.68 2.38
CA GLN A 116 -29.91 -0.38 1.11
C GLN A 116 -28.48 0.13 1.33
N ILE A 117 -28.25 0.84 2.42
CA ILE A 117 -26.92 1.32 2.83
C ILE A 117 -26.05 0.12 3.23
N GLU A 118 -26.57 -0.79 4.05
CA GLU A 118 -25.91 -2.06 4.42
C GLU A 118 -25.56 -2.90 3.19
N GLU A 119 -26.50 -3.06 2.26
CA GLU A 119 -26.28 -3.81 1.01
C GLU A 119 -25.19 -3.15 0.14
N ARG A 120 -25.18 -1.81 0.08
CA ARG A 120 -24.18 -1.06 -0.68
C ARG A 120 -22.79 -1.11 -0.05
N LEU A 121 -22.72 -1.15 1.28
CA LEU A 121 -21.46 -1.30 2.03
C LEU A 121 -21.00 -2.76 2.15
N GLY A 122 -21.89 -3.73 1.89
CA GLY A 122 -21.61 -5.15 2.06
C GLY A 122 -21.41 -5.57 3.52
N LEU A 123 -21.93 -4.80 4.48
CA LEU A 123 -21.79 -5.04 5.92
C LEU A 123 -23.08 -4.68 6.66
N LYS A 124 -23.23 -5.22 7.87
CA LYS A 124 -24.34 -4.85 8.76
C LYS A 124 -23.92 -3.73 9.71
N LEU A 125 -24.80 -2.76 9.90
CA LEU A 125 -24.58 -1.66 10.82
C LEU A 125 -25.05 -2.06 12.22
N PRO A 126 -24.29 -1.74 13.28
CA PRO A 126 -24.69 -2.00 14.65
C PRO A 126 -25.73 -0.96 15.10
N GLY A 127 -26.87 -1.42 15.63
CA GLY A 127 -27.90 -0.58 16.23
C GLY A 127 -29.31 -0.96 15.80
N GLU A 128 -30.29 -0.65 16.66
CA GLU A 128 -31.71 -0.73 16.30
C GLU A 128 -32.19 0.65 15.83
N ASN A 129 -32.92 0.70 14.72
CA ASN A 129 -33.54 1.91 14.17
C ASN A 129 -32.58 3.06 13.82
N LEU A 130 -31.57 2.79 12.99
CA LEU A 130 -30.67 3.81 12.42
C LEU A 130 -31.33 4.66 11.31
N GLU A 131 -32.61 4.42 11.02
CA GLU A 131 -33.34 5.06 9.93
C GLU A 131 -33.48 6.57 10.21
N GLY A 132 -33.02 7.40 9.26
CA GLY A 132 -33.02 8.86 9.40
C GLY A 132 -31.91 9.45 10.28
N PHE A 133 -31.05 8.62 10.88
CA PHE A 133 -29.87 9.07 11.65
C PHE A 133 -28.57 9.06 10.84
N LEU A 134 -28.54 8.32 9.72
CA LEU A 134 -27.40 8.31 8.82
C LEU A 134 -27.41 9.58 7.97
N PHE A 135 -26.35 10.36 8.07
CA PHE A 135 -26.16 11.57 7.27
C PHE A 135 -25.95 11.23 5.80
N LEU A 136 -26.44 12.11 4.93
CA LEU A 136 -26.44 11.94 3.49
C LEU A 136 -25.22 12.65 2.92
N ASP A 137 -24.18 11.89 2.60
CA ASP A 137 -22.93 12.44 2.08
C ASP A 137 -22.14 11.39 1.27
N ILE A 138 -21.00 11.82 0.75
CA ILE A 138 -19.98 11.00 0.13
C ILE A 138 -18.95 10.65 1.20
N TYR A 139 -19.00 9.42 1.67
CA TYR A 139 -18.07 8.90 2.66
C TYR A 139 -16.88 8.19 2.02
N GLN A 140 -15.72 8.28 2.66
CA GLN A 140 -14.52 7.54 2.28
C GLN A 140 -14.14 6.58 3.40
N PHE A 141 -14.17 5.29 3.11
CA PHE A 141 -13.85 4.23 4.06
C PHE A 141 -12.61 3.44 3.65
N PRO A 142 -11.82 2.89 4.58
CA PRO A 142 -10.87 1.83 4.26
C PRO A 142 -11.58 0.63 3.62
N PRO A 143 -10.92 -0.18 2.77
CA PRO A 143 -11.59 -1.29 2.08
C PRO A 143 -12.15 -2.36 3.02
N ARG A 144 -11.57 -2.49 4.22
CA ARG A 144 -12.07 -3.34 5.31
C ARG A 144 -12.53 -2.48 6.48
N VAL A 145 -13.59 -1.71 6.28
CA VAL A 145 -14.26 -0.96 7.36
C VAL A 145 -15.22 -1.86 8.13
N SER A 146 -15.28 -1.70 9.46
CA SER A 146 -16.28 -2.40 10.28
C SER A 146 -17.57 -1.59 10.37
N GLY A 147 -18.72 -2.25 10.56
CA GLY A 147 -20.00 -1.52 10.71
C GLY A 147 -20.02 -0.52 11.86
N ALA A 148 -19.25 -0.78 12.92
CA ALA A 148 -19.11 0.14 14.06
C ALA A 148 -18.25 1.38 13.77
N GLU A 149 -17.44 1.37 12.71
CA GLU A 149 -16.70 2.55 12.24
C GLU A 149 -17.51 3.39 11.25
N VAL A 150 -18.61 2.84 10.71
CA VAL A 150 -19.50 3.51 9.77
C VAL A 150 -20.60 4.31 10.48
N VAL A 151 -21.09 3.80 11.62
CA VAL A 151 -22.09 4.46 12.49
C VAL A 151 -21.40 5.41 13.46
#